data_AF-A0A519Y7N6-F1
#
_entry.id   AF-A0A519Y7N6-F1
#
_cell.length_a   1.000
_cell.length_b   1.000
_cell.length_c   1.000
_cell.angle_alpha   90.00
_cell.angle_beta   90.00
_cell.angle_gamma   90.00
#
_symmetry.space_group_name_H-M   'P 1'
#
loop_
_entity.id
_entity.type
_entity.pdbx_description
1 polymer ?
#
loop_
_entity_poly.entity_id
_entity_poly.type
_entity_poly.pdbx_seq_one_letter_code
_entity_poly.pdbx_strand_id
1 'polypeptide(L)'
;LELTRRGYQILGKAIREARDDHEKPEDKMEAMWVAYWNFAFSHKEFYQLMYGVDMVCCTVKNSMQEAEQVSAMLGDVIESLFTKKPVSDDDICMKYYTYWSIIHGLISINLVRPNGRTTDELNQQILKDAIKGITLSINS
;
A
#
# COMPACT_ATOMS: atom_id res chain seq x y z
N LEU A 1 7.26 10.22 -16.74
CA LEU A 1 7.47 10.98 -15.49
C LEU A 1 6.22 11.76 -15.08
N GLU A 2 5.71 12.69 -15.89
CA GLU A 2 4.49 13.48 -15.59
C GLU A 2 3.26 12.62 -15.23
N LEU A 3 2.96 11.60 -16.05
CA LEU A 3 1.82 10.71 -15.83
C LEU A 3 2.00 9.82 -14.59
N THR A 4 3.21 9.33 -14.36
CA THR A 4 3.57 8.59 -13.14
C THR A 4 3.39 9.47 -11.90
N ARG A 5 3.79 10.75 -11.97
CA ARG A 5 3.60 11.73 -10.89
C ARG A 5 2.12 11.92 -10.61
N ARG A 6 1.31 12.09 -11.65
CA ARG A 6 -0.13 12.21 -11.50
C ARG A 6 -0.74 10.98 -10.81
N GLY A 7 -0.29 9.78 -11.16
CA GLY A 7 -0.69 8.55 -10.49
C GLY A 7 -0.39 8.58 -8.98
N TYR A 8 0.84 8.94 -8.60
CA TYR A 8 1.22 9.09 -7.19
C TYR A 8 0.45 10.20 -6.46
N GLN A 9 0.10 11.31 -7.12
CA GLN A 9 -0.73 12.36 -6.52
C GLN A 9 -2.15 11.85 -6.20
N ILE A 10 -2.75 11.10 -7.12
CA ILE A 10 -4.08 10.50 -6.92
C ILE A 10 -4.03 9.48 -5.77
N LEU A 11 -3.03 8.58 -5.82
CA LEU A 11 -2.83 7.58 -4.77
C LEU A 11 -2.57 8.22 -3.40
N GLY A 12 -1.67 9.20 -3.35
CA GLY A 12 -1.32 9.91 -2.12
C GLY A 12 -2.49 10.68 -1.52
N LYS A 13 -3.35 11.26 -2.34
CA LYS A 13 -4.61 11.86 -1.88
C LYS A 13 -5.52 10.81 -1.24
N ALA A 14 -5.79 9.70 -1.94
CA ALA A 14 -6.68 8.65 -1.45
C ALA A 14 -6.18 8.02 -0.14
N ILE A 15 -4.88 7.78 -0.02
CA ILE A 15 -4.25 7.25 1.20
C ILE A 15 -4.37 8.25 2.36
N ARG A 16 -4.16 9.54 2.10
CA ARG A 16 -4.27 10.59 3.13
C ARG A 16 -5.69 10.70 3.65
N GLU A 17 -6.68 10.76 2.76
CA GLU A 17 -8.09 10.82 3.14
C GLU A 17 -8.48 9.58 3.97
N ALA A 18 -8.12 8.37 3.51
CA ALA A 18 -8.40 7.14 4.24
C ALA A 18 -7.77 7.08 5.64
N ARG A 19 -6.55 7.62 5.79
CA ARG A 19 -5.86 7.75 7.08
C ARG A 19 -6.56 8.75 8.00
N ASP A 20 -6.93 9.91 7.48
CA ASP A 20 -7.45 11.02 8.27
C ASP A 20 -8.91 10.79 8.69
N ASP A 21 -9.62 9.88 8.02
CA ASP A 21 -10.99 9.45 8.38
C ASP A 21 -11.05 8.47 9.59
N HIS A 22 -9.90 8.03 10.11
CA HIS A 22 -9.82 7.08 11.21
C HIS A 22 -8.96 7.62 12.34
N GLU A 23 -9.22 7.17 13.57
CA GLU A 23 -8.43 7.57 14.76
C GLU A 23 -7.37 6.54 15.12
N LYS A 24 -7.77 5.26 15.21
CA LYS A 24 -6.89 4.18 15.67
C LYS A 24 -5.84 3.81 14.60
N PRO A 25 -4.58 3.57 14.99
CA PRO A 25 -3.53 3.15 14.06
C PRO A 25 -3.88 1.92 13.21
N GLU A 26 -4.55 0.92 13.80
CA GLU A 26 -4.95 -0.31 13.12
C GLU A 26 -5.98 -0.02 12.02
N ASP A 27 -6.99 0.79 12.34
CA ASP A 27 -8.05 1.17 11.42
C ASP A 27 -7.49 2.05 10.29
N LYS A 28 -6.58 2.99 10.62
CA LYS A 28 -5.81 3.78 9.64
C LYS A 28 -5.07 2.88 8.67
N MET A 29 -4.36 1.87 9.20
CA MET A 29 -3.54 0.99 8.38
C MET A 29 -4.37 0.15 7.43
N GLU A 30 -5.50 -0.42 7.90
CA GLU A 30 -6.45 -1.10 7.02
C GLU A 30 -6.99 -0.16 5.94
N ALA A 31 -7.48 1.01 6.33
CA ALA A 31 -8.09 1.96 5.41
C ALA A 31 -7.12 2.42 4.31
N MET A 32 -5.86 2.71 4.66
CA MET A 32 -4.84 3.14 3.70
C MET A 32 -4.51 2.06 2.67
N TRP A 33 -4.38 0.80 3.08
CA TRP A 33 -4.11 -0.30 2.16
C TRP A 33 -5.33 -0.69 1.32
N VAL A 34 -6.54 -0.54 1.85
CA VAL A 34 -7.78 -0.64 1.07
C VAL A 34 -7.87 0.49 0.03
N ALA A 35 -7.47 1.72 0.38
CA ALA A 35 -7.38 2.82 -0.58
C ALA A 35 -6.36 2.55 -1.69
N TYR A 36 -5.19 2.00 -1.33
CA TYR A 36 -4.17 1.57 -2.29
C TYR A 36 -4.71 0.50 -3.26
N TRP A 37 -5.42 -0.50 -2.73
CA TRP A 37 -6.10 -1.51 -3.54
C TRP A 37 -7.13 -0.88 -4.47
N ASN A 38 -8.03 -0.06 -3.94
CA ASN A 38 -9.09 0.58 -4.73
C ASN A 38 -8.52 1.47 -5.84
N PHE A 39 -7.42 2.18 -5.57
CA PHE A 39 -6.68 2.92 -6.60
C PHE A 39 -6.24 1.99 -7.74
N ALA A 40 -5.66 0.83 -7.42
CA ALA A 40 -5.18 -0.09 -8.44
C ALA A 40 -6.26 -0.59 -9.40
N PHE A 41 -7.49 -0.79 -8.92
CA PHE A 41 -8.61 -1.28 -9.74
C PHE A 41 -9.42 -0.16 -10.41
N SER A 42 -9.48 1.03 -9.80
CA SER A 42 -10.18 2.19 -10.38
C SER A 42 -9.31 2.98 -11.37
N HIS A 43 -7.99 2.89 -11.25
CA HIS A 43 -7.00 3.61 -12.05
C HIS A 43 -5.94 2.64 -12.60
N LYS A 44 -6.40 1.55 -13.25
CA LYS A 44 -5.57 0.42 -13.68
C LYS A 44 -4.37 0.85 -14.54
N GLU A 45 -4.58 1.78 -15.46
CA GLU A 45 -3.55 2.29 -16.36
C GLU A 45 -2.47 3.05 -15.59
N PHE A 46 -2.86 3.87 -14.61
CA PHE A 46 -1.90 4.55 -13.73
C PHE A 46 -1.13 3.55 -12.88
N TYR A 47 -1.81 2.57 -12.31
CA TYR A 47 -1.16 1.54 -11.50
C TYR A 47 -0.17 0.70 -12.31
N GLN A 48 -0.55 0.26 -13.51
CA GLN A 48 0.35 -0.44 -14.43
C GLN A 48 1.53 0.44 -14.88
N LEU A 49 1.31 1.74 -15.10
CA LEU A 49 2.38 2.67 -15.42
C LEU A 49 3.37 2.86 -14.25
N MET A 50 2.86 2.90 -13.01
CA MET A 50 3.66 3.10 -11.80
C MET A 50 4.46 1.85 -11.41
N TYR A 51 3.91 0.66 -11.68
CA TYR A 51 4.39 -0.60 -11.10
C TYR A 51 4.52 -1.77 -12.10
N GLY A 52 4.43 -1.51 -13.41
CA GLY A 52 4.57 -2.51 -14.47
C GLY A 52 5.99 -3.10 -14.60
N VAL A 53 6.09 -4.27 -15.24
CA VAL A 53 7.28 -5.14 -15.31
C VAL A 53 8.49 -4.48 -15.97
N ASP A 54 8.30 -3.48 -16.85
CA ASP A 54 9.37 -2.65 -17.42
C ASP A 54 9.93 -1.61 -16.44
N MET A 55 9.84 -1.90 -15.14
CA MET A 55 10.26 -1.00 -14.08
C MET A 55 11.76 -0.71 -14.21
N VAL A 56 12.03 0.55 -14.57
CA VAL A 56 13.16 1.34 -14.08
C VAL A 56 13.09 1.32 -12.54
N CYS A 57 13.41 0.16 -11.96
CA CYS A 57 13.00 -0.24 -10.60
C CYS A 57 13.72 0.58 -9.52
N CYS A 58 14.89 1.15 -9.84
CA CYS A 58 15.77 1.67 -8.80
C CYS A 58 16.21 3.14 -9.00
N THR A 59 16.14 3.71 -10.21
CA THR A 59 16.66 5.07 -10.46
C THR A 59 15.58 6.16 -10.54
N VAL A 60 14.33 5.82 -10.86
CA VAL A 60 13.24 6.80 -11.01
C VAL A 60 12.42 6.97 -9.74
N LYS A 61 12.26 5.92 -8.91
CA LYS A 61 11.56 6.03 -7.62
C LYS A 61 12.26 6.97 -6.63
N ASN A 62 13.60 6.98 -6.59
CA ASN A 62 14.41 7.90 -5.79
C ASN A 62 14.41 9.36 -6.30
N SER A 63 13.57 9.70 -7.28
CA SER A 63 13.49 11.05 -7.86
C SER A 63 12.09 11.66 -7.80
N MET A 64 11.13 11.01 -7.12
CA MET A 64 9.73 11.42 -7.10
C MET A 64 9.21 11.62 -5.68
N GLN A 65 9.17 12.88 -5.25
CA GLN A 65 8.66 13.30 -3.96
C GLN A 65 7.27 12.74 -3.64
N GLU A 66 6.38 12.61 -4.62
CA GLU A 66 5.02 12.08 -4.39
C GLU A 66 5.00 10.59 -4.05
N ALA A 67 5.97 9.81 -4.57
CA ALA A 67 6.11 8.41 -4.20
C ALA A 67 6.65 8.28 -2.77
N GLU A 68 7.65 9.11 -2.42
CA GLU A 68 8.21 9.16 -1.07
C GLU A 68 7.16 9.56 -0.02
N GLN A 69 6.29 10.52 -0.34
CA GLN A 69 5.19 10.93 0.53
C GLN A 69 4.21 9.79 0.82
N VAL A 70 3.90 8.95 -0.17
CA VAL A 70 3.04 7.78 0.03
C VAL A 70 3.69 6.79 0.99
N SER A 71 4.96 6.45 0.78
CA SER A 71 5.69 5.54 1.68
C SER A 71 5.87 6.12 3.07
N ALA A 72 6.13 7.42 3.20
CA ALA A 72 6.29 8.10 4.49
C ALA A 72 5.00 8.04 5.30
N MET A 73 3.84 8.37 4.71
CA MET A 73 2.56 8.29 5.42
C MET A 73 2.25 6.88 5.93
N LEU A 74 2.55 5.85 5.13
CA LEU A 74 2.40 4.45 5.55
C LEU A 74 3.39 4.11 6.67
N GLY A 75 4.64 4.57 6.55
CA GLY A 75 5.70 4.42 7.55
C GLY A 75 5.33 5.01 8.91
N ASP A 76 4.77 6.23 8.94
CA ASP A 76 4.34 6.92 10.16
C ASP A 76 3.28 6.09 10.92
N VAL A 77 2.31 5.52 10.19
CA VAL A 77 1.27 4.68 10.79
C VAL A 77 1.87 3.36 11.27
N ILE A 78 2.77 2.74 10.50
CA ILE A 78 3.51 1.54 10.91
C ILE A 78 4.30 1.80 12.20
N GLU A 79 5.03 2.90 12.30
CA GLU A 79 5.76 3.27 13.50
C GLU A 79 4.80 3.39 14.71
N SER A 80 3.64 4.01 14.52
CA SER A 80 2.64 4.17 15.58
C SER A 80 2.03 2.86 16.09
N LEU A 81 2.10 1.78 15.29
CA LEU A 81 1.63 0.44 15.66
C LEU A 81 2.58 -0.31 16.59
N PHE A 82 3.86 0.08 16.67
CA PHE A 82 4.80 -0.53 17.61
C PHE A 82 4.55 -0.08 19.05
N THR A 83 4.42 -1.06 19.95
CA THR A 83 4.25 -0.83 21.39
C THR A 83 5.58 -0.56 22.11
N LYS A 84 6.68 -1.15 21.63
CA LYS A 84 8.03 -0.96 22.19
C LYS A 84 8.73 0.17 21.45
N LYS A 85 9.39 1.05 22.21
CA LYS A 85 10.12 2.22 21.69
C LYS A 85 11.56 2.24 22.24
N PRO A 86 12.53 2.81 21.49
CA PRO A 86 12.40 3.38 20.14
C PRO A 86 12.22 2.28 19.06
N VAL A 87 11.64 2.64 17.91
CA VAL A 87 11.55 1.76 16.73
C VAL A 87 12.70 2.12 15.80
N SER A 88 13.36 1.12 15.19
CA SER A 88 14.37 1.39 14.18
C SER A 88 13.74 1.63 12.81
N ASP A 89 14.40 2.43 11.96
CA ASP A 89 13.99 2.61 10.57
C ASP A 89 13.95 1.28 9.80
N ASP A 90 14.85 0.35 10.13
CA ASP A 90 14.89 -0.99 9.54
C ASP A 90 13.64 -1.81 9.89
N ASP A 91 13.13 -1.70 11.13
CA ASP A 91 11.89 -2.38 11.54
C ASP A 91 10.67 -1.83 10.79
N ILE A 92 10.58 -0.50 10.66
CA ILE A 92 9.51 0.16 9.90
C ILE A 92 9.58 -0.24 8.42
N CYS A 93 10.79 -0.17 7.85
CA CYS A 93 11.09 -0.54 6.47
C CYS A 93 10.69 -1.99 6.18
N MET A 94 11.09 -2.93 7.05
CA MET A 94 10.73 -4.34 6.93
C MET A 94 9.22 -4.54 6.91
N LYS A 95 8.48 -3.89 7.83
CA LYS A 95 7.01 -4.01 7.88
C LYS A 95 6.37 -3.37 6.65
N TYR A 96 6.83 -2.19 6.23
CA TYR A 96 6.35 -1.53 5.00
C TYR A 96 6.49 -2.44 3.78
N TYR A 97 7.68 -3.01 3.54
CA TYR A 97 7.90 -3.90 2.41
C TYR A 97 7.16 -5.23 2.54
N THR A 98 6.89 -5.70 3.77
CA THR A 98 6.03 -6.87 3.99
C THR A 98 4.60 -6.61 3.51
N TYR A 99 3.98 -5.50 3.94
CA TYR A 99 2.67 -5.10 3.42
C TYR A 99 2.69 -4.91 1.91
N TRP A 100 3.62 -4.09 1.43
CA TRP A 100 3.68 -3.71 0.03
C TRP A 100 3.83 -4.94 -0.86
N SER A 101 4.74 -5.85 -0.54
CA SER A 101 4.99 -7.06 -1.36
C SER A 101 3.76 -7.96 -1.45
N ILE A 102 3.09 -8.22 -0.31
CA ILE A 102 1.91 -9.08 -0.25
C ILE A 102 0.75 -8.43 -1.01
N ILE A 103 0.46 -7.16 -0.75
CA ILE A 103 -0.68 -6.45 -1.34
C ILE A 103 -0.46 -6.22 -2.84
N HIS A 104 0.76 -5.84 -3.26
CA HIS A 104 1.08 -5.78 -4.69
C HIS A 104 0.90 -7.12 -5.38
N GLY A 105 1.34 -8.21 -4.75
CA GLY A 105 1.16 -9.56 -5.28
C GLY A 105 -0.31 -9.90 -5.47
N LEU A 106 -1.14 -9.65 -4.44
CA LEU A 106 -2.58 -9.87 -4.50
C LEU A 106 -3.25 -9.06 -5.62
N ILE A 107 -2.93 -7.77 -5.73
CA ILE A 107 -3.45 -6.93 -6.82
C ILE A 107 -3.02 -7.49 -8.18
N SER A 108 -1.74 -7.84 -8.33
CA SER A 108 -1.20 -8.33 -9.59
C SER A 108 -1.90 -9.62 -10.05
N ILE A 109 -2.14 -10.56 -9.12
CA ILE A 109 -2.88 -11.80 -9.39
C ILE A 109 -4.31 -11.49 -9.88
N ASN A 110 -4.98 -10.53 -9.24
CA ASN A 110 -6.35 -10.17 -9.55
C ASN A 110 -6.49 -9.36 -10.84
N LEU A 111 -5.49 -8.54 -11.20
CA LEU A 111 -5.45 -7.85 -12.48
C LEU A 111 -5.27 -8.81 -13.67
N VAL A 112 -4.49 -9.88 -13.51
CA VAL A 112 -4.27 -10.88 -14.59
C VAL A 112 -5.37 -11.94 -14.66
N ARG A 113 -6.20 -12.09 -13.62
CA ARG A 113 -7.32 -13.04 -13.54
C ARG A 113 -8.64 -12.36 -13.15
N PRO A 114 -9.18 -11.44 -13.97
CA PRO A 114 -10.41 -10.72 -13.65
C PRO A 114 -11.65 -11.62 -13.52
N ASN A 115 -11.59 -12.86 -14.02
CA ASN A 115 -12.62 -13.90 -13.86
C ASN A 115 -12.05 -15.14 -13.16
N GLY A 116 -11.23 -14.92 -12.12
CA GLY A 116 -10.65 -16.00 -11.31
C GLY A 116 -11.69 -16.81 -10.54
N ARG A 117 -11.24 -17.76 -9.72
CA ARG A 117 -12.13 -18.54 -8.84
C ARG A 117 -12.70 -17.72 -7.67
N THR A 118 -12.17 -16.52 -7.43
CA THR A 118 -12.53 -15.66 -6.31
C THR A 118 -13.48 -14.54 -6.77
N THR A 119 -14.46 -14.20 -5.94
CA THR A 119 -15.32 -13.03 -6.15
C THR A 119 -14.63 -11.77 -5.63
N ASP A 120 -15.13 -10.58 -6.00
CA ASP A 120 -14.60 -9.31 -5.50
C ASP A 120 -14.69 -9.22 -3.97
N GLU A 121 -15.78 -9.72 -3.37
CA GLU A 121 -15.94 -9.78 -1.91
C GLU A 121 -14.91 -10.69 -1.26
N LEU A 122 -14.64 -11.86 -1.87
CA LEU A 122 -13.63 -12.78 -1.36
C LEU A 122 -12.22 -12.19 -1.48
N ASN A 123 -11.92 -11.49 -2.57
CA ASN A 123 -10.64 -10.80 -2.75
C ASN A 123 -10.45 -9.67 -1.72
N GLN A 124 -11.50 -8.92 -1.43
CA GLN A 124 -11.49 -7.91 -0.36
C GLN A 124 -11.28 -8.54 1.02
N GLN A 125 -11.90 -9.69 1.30
CA GLN A 125 -11.67 -10.39 2.57
C GLN A 125 -10.22 -10.88 2.68
N ILE A 126 -9.67 -11.47 1.61
CA ILE A 126 -8.26 -11.93 1.57
C ILE A 126 -7.31 -10.75 1.83
N LEU A 127 -7.58 -9.59 1.21
CA LEU A 127 -6.80 -8.37 1.45
C LEU A 127 -6.84 -7.96 2.92
N LYS A 128 -8.03 -7.88 3.53
CA LYS A 128 -8.19 -7.47 4.92
C LYS A 128 -7.56 -8.46 5.90
N ASP A 129 -7.69 -9.75 5.64
CA ASP A 129 -7.05 -10.79 6.45
C ASP A 129 -5.52 -10.69 6.37
N ALA A 130 -4.97 -10.42 5.18
CA ALA A 130 -3.55 -10.18 5.00
C ALA A 130 -3.07 -8.94 5.77
N ILE A 131 -3.78 -7.81 5.65
CA ILE A 131 -3.46 -6.59 6.39
C ILE A 131 -3.48 -6.86 7.89
N LYS A 132 -4.58 -7.42 8.40
CA LYS A 132 -4.73 -7.74 9.83
C LYS A 132 -3.63 -8.68 10.33
N GLY A 133 -3.28 -9.72 9.57
CA GLY A 133 -2.21 -10.65 9.93
C GLY A 133 -0.86 -9.95 10.05
N ILE A 134 -0.53 -9.07 9.11
CA ILE A 134 0.71 -8.29 9.15
C ILE A 134 0.68 -7.29 10.31
N THR A 135 -0.44 -6.60 10.55
CA THR A 135 -0.62 -5.67 11.68
C THR A 135 -0.37 -6.37 13.02
N LEU A 136 -0.95 -7.55 13.22
CA LEU A 136 -0.74 -8.36 14.43
C LEU A 136 0.73 -8.80 14.58
N SER A 137 1.42 -9.07 13.47
CA SER A 137 2.83 -9.45 13.47
C SER A 137 3.78 -8.33 13.91
N ILE A 138 3.33 -7.08 13.99
CA ILE A 138 4.19 -5.93 14.35
C ILE A 138 4.71 -6.06 15.78
N ASN A 139 3.92 -6.59 16.69
CA ASN A 139 4.26 -6.73 18.11
C ASN A 139 4.45 -8.19 18.56
N SER A 140 4.60 -9.11 17.60
CA SER A 140 4.83 -10.55 17.88
C SER A 140 6.26 -10.84 18.32
#